data_AF-A0A3B8RAH5-F1
#
_entry.id   AF-A0A3B8RAH5-F1
#
_cell.length_a   1.000
_cell.length_b   1.000
_cell.length_c   1.000
_cell.angle_alpha   90.00
_cell.angle_beta   90.00
_cell.angle_gamma   90.00
#
_symmetry.space_group_name_H-M   'P 1'
#
loop_
_entity.id
_entity.type
_entity.pdbx_description
1 polymer ?
#
loop_
_entity_poly.entity_id
_entity_poly.type
_entity_poly.pdbx_seq_one_letter_code
_entity_poly.pdbx_strand_id
1 'polypeptide(L)'
;MTSASDNVYAVLAKQHEPTAAEFLAVRQRLTLNAEDQGRFDQMVLALADSGWHGFEAAAGFLALSETMIAQQGLTQWLNRGQAALRLSRINFEPAVIYWRLVRIAALQSEGDAQLRLLERLGLRVQARFEFASHLLADVLRVGEARFAAAEPFEFSAWIALAEQMVDVGRAELVRFLDRAPSEINDSKLHALQDHCLQSGLDFLASEVDLNQRLPMSVLNDWWPICLQLARKQQGLKPFFDAMLACPLDLLISPALSQLLARVDEAWLAALLLSVAERLPLDQPAVCGAWLTHGLVHCQGSQQRSRAYFKLESAESTDQLSALMGLVRLEDQMRILNLYGEALAGRPLTLVTPADIEGPQIEDLGLTGLEIVLPKTYAKFETVQANFEFYKVALLHQLGYQTFHTLRHLKTIEEALSHYEDLPRARALFNVLEGARIDWQWARRLPGTNRQIQRLKQHACRAIMNAENLALAPSAFQWILLQSLDGAEVPEVGAQEPIFQQLTQFIGRLQHKGATPEDTLSRLAMIYPLVEP
;
A
#
# COMPACT_ATOMS: atom_id res chain seq x y z
N MET A 1 27.41 -25.89 73.02
CA MET A 1 26.79 -26.29 71.73
C MET A 1 26.21 -25.04 71.13
N THR A 2 26.95 -24.41 70.21
CA THR A 2 26.43 -23.30 69.40
C THR A 2 25.25 -23.84 68.60
N SER A 3 24.09 -23.21 68.74
CA SER A 3 22.90 -23.63 68.03
C SER A 3 23.10 -23.38 66.53
N ALA A 4 22.44 -24.15 65.65
CA ALA A 4 22.58 -23.98 64.21
C ALA A 4 22.23 -22.55 63.74
N SER A 5 21.42 -21.82 64.51
CA SER A 5 21.11 -20.40 64.30
C SER A 5 22.31 -19.48 64.50
N ASP A 6 23.14 -19.74 65.50
CA ASP A 6 24.31 -18.93 65.84
C ASP A 6 25.35 -18.99 64.70
N ASN A 7 25.39 -20.12 63.99
CA ASN A 7 26.29 -20.30 62.84
C ASN A 7 25.83 -19.47 61.63
N VAL A 8 24.54 -19.52 61.27
CA VAL A 8 23.99 -18.75 60.14
C VAL A 8 24.10 -17.25 60.38
N TYR A 9 23.71 -16.80 61.57
CA TYR A 9 23.83 -15.40 61.97
C TYR A 9 25.29 -14.92 61.92
N ALA A 10 26.24 -15.69 62.48
CA ALA A 10 27.65 -15.30 62.46
C ALA A 10 28.25 -15.20 61.06
N VAL A 11 27.79 -16.02 60.11
CA VAL A 11 28.19 -15.91 58.69
C VAL A 11 27.63 -14.65 58.05
N LEU A 12 26.32 -14.38 58.22
CA LEU A 12 25.68 -13.19 57.68
C LEU A 12 26.23 -11.91 58.29
N ALA A 13 26.44 -11.86 59.61
CA ALA A 13 26.95 -10.68 60.34
C ALA A 13 28.33 -10.24 59.84
N LYS A 14 29.18 -11.20 59.44
CA LYS A 14 30.48 -10.92 58.82
C LYS A 14 30.36 -10.27 57.44
N GLN A 15 29.28 -10.55 56.70
CA GLN A 15 29.03 -9.99 55.37
C GLN A 15 28.26 -8.67 55.46
N HIS A 16 27.16 -8.64 56.20
CA HIS A 16 26.25 -7.50 56.36
C HIS A 16 25.36 -7.65 57.61
N GLU A 17 25.65 -6.88 58.66
CA GLU A 17 24.96 -6.94 59.96
C GLU A 17 23.43 -6.75 59.88
N PRO A 18 22.88 -5.80 59.10
CA PRO A 18 21.43 -5.64 59.00
C PRO A 18 20.70 -6.87 58.47
N THR A 19 21.28 -7.59 57.50
CA THR A 19 20.69 -8.83 56.96
C THR A 19 20.70 -9.94 58.02
N ALA A 20 21.74 -10.01 58.84
CA ALA A 20 21.85 -10.98 59.93
C ALA A 20 20.78 -10.74 61.01
N ALA A 21 20.56 -9.47 61.38
CA ALA A 21 19.50 -9.08 62.31
C ALA A 21 18.10 -9.44 61.77
N GLU A 22 17.83 -9.14 60.50
CA GLU A 22 16.56 -9.50 59.85
C GLU A 22 16.35 -11.01 59.82
N PHE A 23 17.40 -11.81 59.58
CA PHE A 23 17.31 -13.28 59.64
C PHE A 23 16.81 -13.77 60.99
N LEU A 24 17.37 -13.28 62.10
CA LEU A 24 16.91 -13.65 63.45
C LEU A 24 15.46 -13.24 63.68
N ALA A 25 15.09 -12.03 63.28
CA ALA A 25 13.73 -11.50 63.44
C ALA A 25 12.70 -12.31 62.64
N VAL A 26 12.99 -12.64 61.38
CA VAL A 26 12.11 -13.46 60.53
C VAL A 26 12.02 -14.88 61.07
N ARG A 27 13.15 -15.48 61.46
CA ARG A 27 13.19 -16.82 62.05
C ARG A 27 12.35 -16.95 63.32
N GLN A 28 12.37 -15.95 64.20
CA GLN A 28 11.54 -15.98 65.42
C GLN A 28 10.05 -15.87 65.12
N ARG A 29 9.68 -15.15 64.06
CA ARG A 29 8.29 -14.99 63.59
C ARG A 29 7.77 -16.24 62.87
N LEU A 30 8.64 -16.93 62.11
CA LEU A 30 8.29 -18.15 61.40
C LEU A 30 8.22 -19.33 62.37
N THR A 31 7.00 -19.80 62.67
CA THR A 31 6.75 -20.98 63.51
C THR A 31 6.92 -22.28 62.73
N LEU A 32 8.17 -22.62 62.38
CA LEU A 32 8.51 -23.85 61.64
C LEU A 32 8.95 -24.99 62.56
N ASN A 33 8.76 -26.23 62.12
CA ASN A 33 9.36 -27.39 62.79
C ASN A 33 10.88 -27.42 62.58
N ALA A 34 11.61 -28.27 63.33
CA ALA A 34 13.07 -28.28 63.30
C ALA A 34 13.67 -28.62 61.91
N GLU A 35 13.02 -29.48 61.14
CA GLU A 35 13.47 -29.89 59.80
C GLU A 35 13.30 -28.74 58.78
N ASP A 36 12.11 -28.15 58.77
CA ASP A 36 11.74 -27.03 57.92
C ASP A 36 12.55 -25.77 58.25
N GLN A 37 12.83 -25.54 59.54
CA GLN A 37 13.75 -24.48 59.96
C GLN A 37 15.17 -24.72 59.42
N GLY A 38 15.66 -25.96 59.46
CA GLY A 38 16.96 -26.32 58.90
C GLY A 38 17.04 -26.05 57.39
N ARG A 39 15.99 -26.40 56.64
CA ARG A 39 15.88 -26.12 55.20
C ARG A 39 15.85 -24.62 54.89
N PHE A 40 15.12 -23.84 55.70
CA PHE A 40 15.08 -22.39 55.59
C PHE A 40 16.44 -21.75 55.84
N ASP A 41 17.10 -22.12 56.94
CA ASP A 41 18.42 -21.62 57.32
C ASP A 41 19.48 -21.90 56.23
N GLN A 42 19.45 -23.12 55.65
CA GLN A 42 20.34 -23.51 54.55
C GLN A 42 20.11 -22.68 53.29
N MET A 43 18.86 -22.33 52.96
CA MET A 43 18.56 -21.50 51.80
C MET A 43 19.10 -20.08 51.97
N VAL A 44 18.93 -19.49 53.16
CA VAL A 44 19.45 -18.15 53.47
C VAL A 44 20.97 -18.10 53.32
N LEU A 45 21.68 -19.11 53.84
CA LEU A 45 23.13 -19.24 53.66
C LEU A 45 23.52 -19.39 52.20
N ALA A 46 22.84 -20.27 51.46
CA ALA A 46 23.14 -20.49 50.04
C ALA A 46 22.98 -19.22 49.20
N LEU A 47 21.95 -18.42 49.48
CA LEU A 47 21.74 -17.12 48.83
C LEU A 47 22.80 -16.10 49.22
N ALA A 48 23.18 -16.03 50.50
CA ALA A 48 24.26 -15.16 50.97
C ALA A 48 25.61 -15.49 50.32
N ASP A 49 25.85 -16.77 50.06
CA ASP A 49 27.06 -17.27 49.41
C ASP A 49 27.00 -17.22 47.86
N SER A 50 25.96 -16.65 47.27
CA SER A 50 25.80 -16.61 45.80
C SER A 50 26.73 -15.63 45.05
N GLY A 51 27.59 -14.90 45.76
CA GLY A 51 28.63 -14.06 45.15
C GLY A 51 28.97 -12.83 45.99
N TRP A 52 29.75 -11.91 45.41
CA TRP A 52 29.97 -10.58 45.99
C TRP A 52 28.61 -9.86 46.13
N HIS A 53 28.32 -9.30 47.30
CA HIS A 53 26.98 -8.79 47.68
C HIS A 53 25.83 -9.82 47.71
N GLY A 54 26.12 -11.12 47.83
CA GLY A 54 25.09 -12.17 47.97
C GLY A 54 24.13 -11.97 49.16
N PHE A 55 24.56 -11.23 50.20
CA PHE A 55 23.69 -10.83 51.31
C PHE A 55 22.45 -10.01 50.86
N GLU A 56 22.47 -9.35 49.71
CA GLU A 56 21.30 -8.66 49.16
C GLU A 56 20.26 -9.65 48.62
N ALA A 57 20.72 -10.74 48.00
CA ALA A 57 19.85 -11.84 47.59
C ALA A 57 19.23 -12.52 48.82
N ALA A 58 20.00 -12.73 49.89
CA ALA A 58 19.48 -13.24 51.15
C ALA A 58 18.48 -12.28 51.81
N ALA A 59 18.77 -10.97 51.82
CA ALA A 59 17.88 -9.95 52.38
C ALA A 59 16.52 -9.89 51.66
N GLY A 60 16.51 -9.97 50.33
CA GLY A 60 15.26 -10.00 49.55
C GLY A 60 14.41 -11.25 49.84
N PHE A 61 15.04 -12.42 50.01
CA PHE A 61 14.35 -13.64 50.43
C PHE A 61 13.75 -13.48 51.85
N LEU A 62 14.52 -12.97 52.81
CA LEU A 62 14.03 -12.76 54.18
C LEU A 62 12.84 -11.79 54.23
N ALA A 63 12.93 -10.67 53.52
CA ALA A 63 11.90 -9.64 53.49
C ALA A 63 10.52 -10.14 53.00
N LEU A 64 10.50 -11.18 52.16
CA LEU A 64 9.28 -11.76 51.59
C LEU A 64 8.85 -13.07 52.28
N SER A 65 9.68 -13.64 53.15
CA SER A 65 9.49 -15.00 53.67
C SER A 65 8.20 -15.15 54.48
N GLU A 66 7.91 -14.24 55.39
CA GLU A 66 6.71 -14.32 56.25
C GLU A 66 5.42 -14.32 55.41
N THR A 67 5.31 -13.39 54.47
CA THR A 67 4.12 -13.23 53.64
C THR A 67 3.99 -14.37 52.63
N MET A 68 5.08 -14.77 51.97
CA MET A 68 5.02 -15.81 50.93
C MET A 68 4.84 -17.21 51.50
N ILE A 69 5.43 -17.52 52.67
CA ILE A 69 5.21 -18.81 53.34
C ILE A 69 3.76 -18.91 53.80
N ALA A 70 3.16 -17.84 54.32
CA ALA A 70 1.75 -17.83 54.70
C ALA A 70 0.81 -18.03 53.51
N GLN A 71 1.16 -17.49 52.33
CA GLN A 71 0.34 -17.57 51.12
C GLN A 71 0.50 -18.88 50.33
N GLN A 72 1.73 -19.39 50.20
CA GLN A 72 2.09 -20.47 49.27
C GLN A 72 2.69 -21.70 49.96
N GLY A 73 3.01 -21.60 51.25
CA GLY A 73 3.69 -22.63 52.02
C GLY A 73 5.21 -22.65 51.83
N LEU A 74 5.91 -23.24 52.80
CA LEU A 74 7.37 -23.24 52.85
C LEU A 74 8.02 -23.93 51.64
N THR A 75 7.50 -25.08 51.21
CA THR A 75 8.10 -25.82 50.09
C THR A 75 8.12 -25.01 48.80
N GLN A 76 7.03 -24.30 48.49
CA GLN A 76 6.94 -23.47 47.31
C GLN A 76 7.88 -22.26 47.43
N TRP A 77 7.97 -21.68 48.63
CA TRP A 77 8.92 -20.59 48.92
C TRP A 77 10.39 -21.01 48.76
N LEU A 78 10.76 -22.18 49.27
CA LEU A 78 12.11 -22.73 49.10
C LEU A 78 12.43 -23.02 47.62
N ASN A 79 11.45 -23.45 46.82
CA ASN A 79 11.64 -23.63 45.38
C ASN A 79 11.93 -22.29 44.67
N ARG A 80 11.29 -21.19 45.08
CA ARG A 80 11.61 -19.83 44.61
C ARG A 80 13.01 -19.40 45.06
N GLY A 81 13.41 -19.75 46.28
CA GLY A 81 14.80 -19.66 46.78
C GLY A 81 15.82 -20.32 45.84
N GLN A 82 15.55 -21.57 45.44
CA GLN A 82 16.40 -22.30 44.50
C GLN A 82 16.45 -21.65 43.12
N ALA A 83 15.33 -21.13 42.62
CA ALA A 83 15.30 -20.40 41.36
C ALA A 83 16.20 -19.15 41.42
N ALA A 84 16.07 -18.34 42.46
CA ALA A 84 16.91 -17.17 42.68
C ALA A 84 18.40 -17.53 42.73
N LEU A 85 18.76 -18.56 43.49
CA LEU A 85 20.14 -19.05 43.59
C LEU A 85 20.72 -19.47 42.23
N ARG A 86 19.91 -20.12 41.39
CA ARG A 86 20.33 -20.52 40.05
C ARG A 86 20.51 -19.32 39.12
N LEU A 87 19.65 -18.30 39.24
CA LEU A 87 19.76 -17.05 38.51
C LEU A 87 20.98 -16.23 38.96
N SER A 88 21.39 -16.33 40.23
CA SER A 88 22.53 -15.58 40.77
C SER A 88 23.88 -16.32 40.75
N ARG A 89 24.01 -17.42 39.99
CA ARG A 89 25.21 -18.28 39.99
C ARG A 89 26.53 -17.53 39.72
N ILE A 90 26.49 -16.48 38.91
CA ILE A 90 27.67 -15.67 38.53
C ILE A 90 27.66 -14.28 39.19
N ASN A 91 26.49 -13.70 39.40
CA ASN A 91 26.31 -12.36 39.96
C ASN A 91 25.02 -12.33 40.80
N PHE A 92 25.02 -11.61 41.92
CA PHE A 92 23.87 -11.48 42.82
C PHE A 92 22.70 -10.68 42.20
N GLU A 93 22.99 -9.74 41.29
CA GLU A 93 22.01 -8.76 40.79
C GLU A 93 20.72 -9.38 40.19
N PRO A 94 20.77 -10.45 39.36
CA PRO A 94 19.59 -11.20 38.94
C PRO A 94 18.66 -11.64 40.08
N ALA A 95 19.19 -12.10 41.22
CA ALA A 95 18.37 -12.51 42.35
C ALA A 95 17.66 -11.31 43.00
N VAL A 96 18.31 -10.16 43.09
CA VAL A 96 17.71 -8.92 43.62
C VAL A 96 16.54 -8.46 42.75
N ILE A 97 16.71 -8.48 41.41
CA ILE A 97 15.62 -8.17 40.46
C ILE A 97 14.48 -9.19 40.61
N TYR A 98 14.83 -10.47 40.69
CA TYR A 98 13.86 -11.55 40.85
C TYR A 98 13.00 -11.41 42.11
N TRP A 99 13.54 -10.95 43.24
CA TRP A 99 12.72 -10.70 44.44
C TRP A 99 11.70 -9.58 44.26
N ARG A 100 12.02 -8.55 43.47
CA ARG A 100 11.04 -7.51 43.12
C ARG A 100 9.93 -8.07 42.24
N LEU A 101 10.28 -8.93 41.27
CA LEU A 101 9.32 -9.66 40.44
C LEU A 101 8.39 -10.57 41.26
N VAL A 102 8.92 -11.31 42.24
CA VAL A 102 8.11 -12.12 43.18
C VAL A 102 7.08 -11.25 43.91
N ARG A 103 7.51 -10.08 44.40
CA ARG A 103 6.61 -9.14 45.07
C ARG A 103 5.51 -8.62 44.14
N ILE A 104 5.84 -8.29 42.89
CA ILE A 104 4.85 -7.87 41.89
C ILE A 104 3.87 -9.03 41.59
N ALA A 105 4.39 -10.25 41.44
CA ALA A 105 3.59 -11.43 41.11
C ALA A 105 2.56 -11.75 42.19
N ALA A 106 2.92 -11.56 43.47
CA ALA A 106 2.01 -11.78 44.60
C ALA A 106 0.80 -10.83 44.63
N LEU A 107 0.84 -9.71 43.90
CA LEU A 107 -0.23 -8.73 43.82
C LEU A 107 -1.20 -8.97 42.65
N GLN A 108 -0.89 -9.90 41.74
CA GLN A 108 -1.64 -10.15 40.52
C GLN A 108 -2.27 -11.54 40.53
N SER A 109 -3.49 -11.69 39.98
CA SER A 109 -4.23 -12.97 39.99
C SER A 109 -3.54 -14.10 39.21
N GLU A 110 -2.82 -13.79 38.13
CA GLU A 110 -2.06 -14.76 37.32
C GLU A 110 -0.54 -14.61 37.49
N GLY A 111 -0.09 -13.77 38.43
CA GLY A 111 1.31 -13.37 38.53
C GLY A 111 2.27 -14.53 38.77
N ASP A 112 1.83 -15.54 39.53
CA ASP A 112 2.62 -16.74 39.84
C ASP A 112 2.93 -17.59 38.59
N ALA A 113 1.97 -17.68 37.66
CA ALA A 113 2.13 -18.42 36.40
C ALA A 113 3.04 -17.69 35.42
N GLN A 114 2.87 -16.37 35.30
CA GLN A 114 3.70 -15.51 34.47
C GLN A 114 5.14 -15.40 34.98
N LEU A 115 5.33 -15.30 36.31
CA LEU A 115 6.66 -15.33 36.92
C LEU A 115 7.40 -16.63 36.59
N ARG A 116 6.70 -17.78 36.58
CA ARG A 116 7.28 -19.06 36.15
C ARG A 116 7.72 -19.07 34.68
N LEU A 117 7.10 -18.29 33.82
CA LEU A 117 7.56 -18.14 32.43
C LEU A 117 8.87 -17.36 32.40
N LEU A 118 8.95 -16.24 33.13
CA LEU A 118 10.16 -15.41 33.17
C LEU A 118 11.34 -16.13 33.84
N GLU A 119 11.09 -16.92 34.88
CA GLU A 119 12.10 -17.79 35.48
C GLU A 119 12.69 -18.79 34.49
N ARG A 120 11.83 -19.44 33.70
CA ARG A 120 12.27 -20.41 32.69
C ARG A 120 13.14 -19.73 31.64
N LEU A 121 12.72 -18.56 31.16
CA LEU A 121 13.51 -17.73 30.25
C LEU A 121 14.86 -17.34 30.89
N GLY A 122 14.87 -16.82 32.11
CA GLY A 122 16.09 -16.41 32.81
C GLY A 122 17.07 -17.57 33.02
N LEU A 123 16.57 -18.73 33.44
CA LEU A 123 17.39 -19.95 33.58
C LEU A 123 17.94 -20.43 32.23
N ARG A 124 17.17 -20.28 31.15
CA ARG A 124 17.61 -20.62 29.79
C ARG A 124 18.71 -19.67 29.31
N VAL A 125 18.55 -18.36 29.53
CA VAL A 125 19.58 -17.34 29.26
C VAL A 125 20.86 -17.66 30.03
N GLN A 126 20.75 -17.95 31.34
CA GLN A 126 21.89 -18.33 32.18
C GLN A 126 22.57 -19.62 31.70
N ALA A 127 21.81 -20.60 31.21
CA ALA A 127 22.38 -21.84 30.68
C ALA A 127 23.07 -21.63 29.32
N ARG A 128 22.49 -20.81 28.45
CA ARG A 128 22.98 -20.56 27.08
C ARG A 128 24.17 -19.61 27.04
N PHE A 129 24.18 -18.62 27.93
CA PHE A 129 25.17 -17.54 28.00
C PHE A 129 25.76 -17.42 29.41
N GLU A 130 26.36 -18.51 29.90
CA GLU A 130 26.79 -18.68 31.31
C GLU A 130 27.48 -17.45 31.92
N PHE A 131 28.43 -16.84 31.21
CA PHE A 131 29.22 -15.71 31.71
C PHE A 131 28.62 -14.32 31.40
N ALA A 132 27.44 -14.25 30.78
CA ALA A 132 26.79 -12.99 30.42
C ALA A 132 25.78 -12.54 31.49
N SER A 133 26.22 -12.40 32.74
CA SER A 133 25.34 -12.04 33.87
C SER A 133 24.61 -10.70 33.68
N HIS A 134 25.23 -9.73 32.99
CA HIS A 134 24.57 -8.47 32.65
C HIS A 134 23.39 -8.67 31.70
N LEU A 135 23.52 -9.55 30.71
CA LEU A 135 22.43 -9.87 29.78
C LEU A 135 21.25 -10.53 30.51
N LEU A 136 21.53 -11.43 31.47
CA LEU A 136 20.48 -12.00 32.32
C LEU A 136 19.79 -10.91 33.14
N ALA A 137 20.56 -10.00 33.75
CA ALA A 137 19.99 -8.88 34.49
C ALA A 137 19.12 -8.00 33.58
N ASP A 138 19.55 -7.73 32.34
CA ASP A 138 18.79 -6.94 31.37
C ASP A 138 17.46 -7.63 30.99
N VAL A 139 17.48 -8.94 30.72
CA VAL A 139 16.26 -9.73 30.47
C VAL A 139 15.29 -9.62 31.65
N LEU A 140 15.79 -9.77 32.89
CA LEU A 140 14.95 -9.69 34.08
C LEU A 140 14.42 -8.27 34.33
N ARG A 141 15.20 -7.21 34.06
CA ARG A 141 14.76 -5.82 34.21
C ARG A 141 13.70 -5.44 33.17
N VAL A 142 13.88 -5.81 31.90
CA VAL A 142 12.86 -5.61 30.86
C VAL A 142 11.61 -6.42 31.20
N GLY A 143 11.79 -7.66 31.67
CA GLY A 143 10.72 -8.48 32.21
C GLY A 143 9.98 -7.80 33.36
N GLU A 144 10.68 -7.22 34.34
CA GLU A 144 10.11 -6.47 35.47
C GLU A 144 9.23 -5.31 35.01
N ALA A 145 9.72 -4.49 34.08
CA ALA A 145 8.97 -3.36 33.54
C ALA A 145 7.68 -3.81 32.82
N ARG A 146 7.78 -4.85 31.99
CA ARG A 146 6.62 -5.40 31.24
C ARG A 146 5.64 -6.12 32.15
N PHE A 147 6.14 -6.82 33.15
CA PHE A 147 5.33 -7.54 34.13
C PHE A 147 4.54 -6.58 35.03
N ALA A 148 5.12 -5.42 35.37
CA ALA A 148 4.43 -4.36 36.10
C ALA A 148 3.32 -3.68 35.30
N ALA A 149 3.38 -3.67 33.96
CA ALA A 149 2.34 -3.11 33.09
C ALA A 149 1.02 -3.92 33.10
N ALA A 150 1.04 -5.15 33.61
CA ALA A 150 -0.13 -6.01 33.83
C ALA A 150 -0.96 -6.33 32.57
N GLU A 151 -0.28 -6.57 31.42
CA GLU A 151 -0.91 -7.07 30.19
C GLU A 151 -0.49 -8.53 29.91
N PRO A 152 -1.28 -9.53 30.33
CA PRO A 152 -0.80 -10.91 30.38
C PRO A 152 -0.48 -11.54 29.02
N PHE A 153 -1.25 -11.19 28.00
CA PHE A 153 -1.06 -11.70 26.64
C PHE A 153 0.21 -11.12 26.01
N GLU A 154 0.44 -9.81 26.10
CA GLU A 154 1.65 -9.16 25.59
C GLU A 154 2.90 -9.64 26.33
N PHE A 155 2.81 -9.83 27.65
CA PHE A 155 3.92 -10.37 28.42
C PHE A 155 4.28 -11.80 27.99
N SER A 156 3.28 -12.65 27.76
CA SER A 156 3.51 -14.03 27.32
C SER A 156 4.10 -14.09 25.91
N ALA A 157 3.60 -13.25 24.99
CA ALA A 157 4.14 -13.11 23.65
C ALA A 157 5.60 -12.64 23.68
N TRP A 158 5.92 -11.62 24.49
CA TRP A 158 7.29 -11.14 24.66
C TRP A 158 8.23 -12.20 25.21
N ILE A 159 7.81 -13.01 26.19
CA ILE A 159 8.63 -14.12 26.68
C ILE A 159 8.92 -15.12 25.56
N ALA A 160 7.91 -15.51 24.79
CA ALA A 160 8.08 -16.49 23.73
C ALA A 160 9.02 -15.95 22.62
N LEU A 161 8.89 -14.67 22.25
CA LEU A 161 9.83 -14.00 21.36
C LEU A 161 11.27 -14.00 21.92
N ALA A 162 11.43 -13.64 23.20
CA ALA A 162 12.74 -13.63 23.85
C ALA A 162 13.37 -15.03 23.91
N GLU A 163 12.59 -16.07 24.20
CA GLU A 163 13.06 -17.47 24.17
C GLU A 163 13.58 -17.86 22.78
N GLN A 164 12.89 -17.45 21.71
CA GLN A 164 13.35 -17.69 20.34
C GLN A 164 14.65 -16.91 20.06
N MET A 165 14.77 -15.66 20.51
CA MET A 165 16.01 -14.89 20.33
C MET A 165 17.20 -15.50 21.07
N VAL A 166 16.99 -16.14 22.23
CA VAL A 166 18.04 -16.90 22.93
C VAL A 166 18.60 -18.04 22.06
N ASP A 167 17.74 -18.69 21.27
CA ASP A 167 18.16 -19.76 20.35
C ASP A 167 18.91 -19.21 19.14
N VAL A 168 18.48 -18.06 18.60
CA VAL A 168 19.11 -17.42 17.45
C VAL A 168 20.51 -16.91 17.82
N GLY A 169 20.64 -16.10 18.87
CA GLY A 169 21.92 -15.54 19.23
C GLY A 169 21.87 -14.41 20.26
N ARG A 170 23.05 -14.14 20.84
CA ARG A 170 23.21 -13.08 21.85
C ARG A 170 22.90 -11.70 21.27
N ALA A 171 23.31 -11.43 20.03
CA ALA A 171 23.16 -10.10 19.43
C ALA A 171 21.68 -9.78 19.16
N GLU A 172 20.93 -10.78 18.70
CA GLU A 172 19.51 -10.68 18.41
C GLU A 172 18.69 -10.50 19.68
N LEU A 173 19.04 -11.22 20.75
CA LEU A 173 18.42 -11.01 22.06
C LEU A 173 18.67 -9.58 22.57
N VAL A 174 19.90 -9.07 22.50
CA VAL A 174 20.20 -7.69 22.91
C VAL A 174 19.38 -6.68 22.09
N ARG A 175 19.38 -6.79 20.76
CA ARG A 175 18.59 -5.92 19.89
C ARG A 175 17.09 -5.97 20.19
N PHE A 176 16.58 -7.15 20.55
CA PHE A 176 15.18 -7.33 20.93
C PHE A 176 14.85 -6.70 22.29
N LEU A 177 15.76 -6.78 23.26
CA LEU A 177 15.60 -6.11 24.56
C LEU A 177 15.63 -4.59 24.45
N ASP A 178 16.47 -4.06 23.54
CA ASP A 178 16.59 -2.63 23.25
C ASP A 178 15.47 -2.09 22.33
N ARG A 179 14.55 -2.95 21.91
CA ARG A 179 13.45 -2.60 21.01
C ARG A 179 12.53 -1.56 21.67
N ALA A 180 12.38 -0.42 21.01
CA ALA A 180 11.44 0.61 21.44
C ALA A 180 9.99 0.12 21.35
N PRO A 181 9.07 0.66 22.17
CA PRO A 181 7.63 0.40 22.01
C PRO A 181 7.17 0.70 20.58
N SER A 182 6.37 -0.20 20.01
CA SER A 182 5.91 -0.18 18.63
C SER A 182 4.44 -0.60 18.59
N GLU A 183 3.65 -0.04 17.66
CA GLU A 183 2.25 -0.45 17.48
C GLU A 183 2.11 -1.89 16.95
N ILE A 184 3.16 -2.39 16.29
CA ILE A 184 3.31 -3.83 16.12
C ILE A 184 3.75 -4.38 17.47
N ASN A 185 2.78 -4.65 18.31
CA ASN A 185 3.00 -5.20 19.65
C ASN A 185 3.58 -6.61 19.58
N ASP A 186 3.97 -7.15 20.74
CA ASP A 186 4.66 -8.43 20.80
C ASP A 186 3.74 -9.58 20.42
N SER A 187 2.43 -9.48 20.69
CA SER A 187 1.46 -10.47 20.21
C SER A 187 1.40 -10.55 18.68
N LYS A 188 1.38 -9.40 17.98
CA LYS A 188 1.41 -9.36 16.51
C LYS A 188 2.71 -9.94 15.96
N LEU A 189 3.85 -9.54 16.53
CA LEU A 189 5.16 -10.04 16.13
C LEU A 189 5.31 -11.55 16.38
N HIS A 190 4.80 -12.03 17.51
CA HIS A 190 4.75 -13.45 17.84
C HIS A 190 3.92 -14.23 16.82
N ALA A 191 2.74 -13.74 16.44
CA ALA A 191 1.92 -14.36 15.41
C ALA A 191 2.64 -14.45 14.04
N LEU A 192 3.48 -13.47 13.71
CA LEU A 192 4.31 -13.51 12.51
C LEU A 192 5.41 -14.59 12.62
N GLN A 193 6.11 -14.66 13.76
CA GLN A 193 7.15 -15.66 14.01
C GLN A 193 6.60 -17.09 14.08
N ASP A 194 5.40 -17.28 14.63
CA ASP A 194 4.69 -18.56 14.65
C ASP A 194 4.43 -19.10 13.24
N HIS A 195 4.18 -18.23 12.27
CA HIS A 195 4.09 -18.61 10.87
C HIS A 195 5.48 -18.87 10.26
N CYS A 196 6.45 -18.00 10.54
CA CYS A 196 7.82 -18.15 10.06
C CYS A 196 8.80 -17.33 10.92
N LEU A 197 9.70 -18.02 11.63
CA LEU A 197 10.76 -17.40 12.44
C LEU A 197 11.57 -16.35 11.64
N GLN A 198 11.96 -16.70 10.41
CA GLN A 198 12.73 -15.81 9.55
C GLN A 198 11.96 -14.52 9.23
N SER A 199 10.64 -14.58 9.02
CA SER A 199 9.83 -13.39 8.75
C SER A 199 9.82 -12.40 9.92
N GLY A 200 9.81 -12.91 11.16
CA GLY A 200 9.91 -12.03 12.33
C GLY A 200 11.32 -11.46 12.53
N LEU A 201 12.37 -12.23 12.24
CA LEU A 201 13.74 -11.70 12.23
C LEU A 201 13.93 -10.63 11.15
N ASP A 202 13.37 -10.85 9.96
CA ASP A 202 13.37 -9.88 8.88
C ASP A 202 12.64 -8.59 9.28
N PHE A 203 11.51 -8.70 9.98
CA PHE A 203 10.78 -7.54 10.49
C PHE A 203 11.62 -6.79 11.53
N LEU A 204 12.17 -7.46 12.53
CA LEU A 204 13.02 -6.83 13.56
C LEU A 204 14.25 -6.15 12.94
N ALA A 205 14.79 -6.70 11.86
CA ALA A 205 15.91 -6.10 11.15
C ALA A 205 15.53 -4.82 10.39
N SER A 206 14.28 -4.72 9.90
CA SER A 206 13.77 -3.61 9.11
C SER A 206 12.85 -2.64 9.87
N GLU A 207 12.50 -2.95 11.13
CA GLU A 207 11.47 -2.23 11.89
C GLU A 207 11.76 -0.74 12.02
N VAL A 208 13.02 -0.38 12.33
CA VAL A 208 13.44 1.03 12.49
C VAL A 208 13.22 1.79 11.18
N ASP A 209 13.68 1.23 10.06
CA ASP A 209 13.56 1.86 8.74
C ASP A 209 12.08 1.96 8.30
N LEU A 210 11.30 0.92 8.57
CA LEU A 210 9.86 0.89 8.28
C LEU A 210 9.11 1.96 9.07
N ASN A 211 9.37 2.07 10.37
CA ASN A 211 8.73 3.06 11.24
C ASN A 211 9.17 4.49 10.92
N GLN A 212 10.39 4.70 10.42
CA GLN A 212 10.86 6.01 9.98
C GLN A 212 10.24 6.44 8.65
N ARG A 213 10.05 5.51 7.72
CA ARG A 213 9.55 5.82 6.37
C ARG A 213 8.02 5.83 6.28
N LEU A 214 7.36 4.87 6.93
CA LEU A 214 5.95 4.59 6.73
C LEU A 214 5.10 5.19 7.86
N PRO A 215 3.98 5.86 7.56
CA PRO A 215 2.99 6.19 8.57
C PRO A 215 2.49 4.91 9.25
N MET A 216 2.24 5.00 10.55
CA MET A 216 1.82 3.85 11.37
C MET A 216 0.55 3.17 10.86
N SER A 217 -0.41 3.93 10.32
CA SER A 217 -1.62 3.38 9.71
C SER A 217 -1.31 2.44 8.56
N VAL A 218 -0.34 2.79 7.71
CA VAL A 218 0.06 1.96 6.56
C VAL A 218 0.65 0.65 7.03
N LEU A 219 1.55 0.65 8.01
CA LEU A 219 2.13 -0.60 8.49
C LEU A 219 1.07 -1.55 9.09
N ASN A 220 0.08 -1.00 9.81
CA ASN A 220 -1.04 -1.78 10.34
C ASN A 220 -1.96 -2.34 9.25
N ASP A 221 -2.30 -1.54 8.23
CA ASP A 221 -3.15 -1.98 7.11
C ASP A 221 -2.51 -3.12 6.30
N TRP A 222 -1.17 -3.12 6.25
CA TRP A 222 -0.38 -4.12 5.54
C TRP A 222 -0.05 -5.36 6.39
N TRP A 223 -0.26 -5.31 7.71
CA TRP A 223 0.05 -6.42 8.61
C TRP A 223 -0.67 -7.75 8.27
N PRO A 224 -1.96 -7.75 7.90
CA PRO A 224 -2.63 -8.97 7.44
C PRO A 224 -1.96 -9.62 6.23
N ILE A 225 -1.41 -8.80 5.30
CA ILE A 225 -0.67 -9.27 4.14
C ILE A 225 0.66 -9.91 4.59
N CYS A 226 1.39 -9.27 5.52
CA CYS A 226 2.61 -9.86 6.10
C CYS A 226 2.35 -11.25 6.70
N LEU A 227 1.27 -11.41 7.48
CA LEU A 227 0.88 -12.69 8.07
C LEU A 227 0.53 -13.73 7.01
N GLN A 228 -0.19 -13.35 5.94
CA GLN A 228 -0.51 -14.24 4.84
C GLN A 228 0.76 -14.73 4.12
N LEU A 229 1.65 -13.82 3.74
CA LEU A 229 2.89 -14.12 3.04
C LEU A 229 3.83 -15.01 3.88
N ALA A 230 3.87 -14.80 5.20
CA ALA A 230 4.68 -15.59 6.11
C ALA A 230 4.29 -17.08 6.14
N ARG A 231 3.05 -17.45 5.78
CA ARG A 231 2.58 -18.85 5.75
C ARG A 231 3.35 -19.73 4.78
N LYS A 232 4.00 -19.14 3.76
CA LYS A 232 4.87 -19.89 2.83
C LYS A 232 6.28 -20.15 3.36
N GLN A 233 6.63 -19.65 4.54
CA GLN A 233 7.92 -19.88 5.21
C GLN A 233 9.15 -19.45 4.38
N GLN A 234 9.02 -18.39 3.56
CA GLN A 234 10.09 -17.90 2.68
C GLN A 234 10.90 -16.73 3.27
N GLY A 235 10.52 -16.22 4.46
CA GLY A 235 10.97 -14.93 4.95
C GLY A 235 10.31 -13.76 4.22
N LEU A 236 10.38 -12.57 4.82
CA LEU A 236 9.76 -11.34 4.31
C LEU A 236 10.77 -10.26 3.91
N LYS A 237 12.08 -10.51 4.06
CA LYS A 237 13.11 -9.53 3.71
C LYS A 237 12.92 -8.88 2.33
N PRO A 238 12.68 -9.63 1.23
CA PRO A 238 12.48 -9.02 -0.09
C PRO A 238 11.24 -8.12 -0.15
N PHE A 239 10.20 -8.48 0.60
CA PHE A 239 8.96 -7.72 0.66
C PHE A 239 9.14 -6.41 1.43
N PHE A 240 9.79 -6.45 2.61
CA PHE A 240 10.11 -5.24 3.36
C PHE A 240 11.04 -4.31 2.58
N ASP A 241 12.04 -4.85 1.89
CA ASP A 241 12.91 -4.05 1.02
C ASP A 241 12.14 -3.37 -0.12
N ALA A 242 11.18 -4.09 -0.72
CA ALA A 242 10.32 -3.52 -1.75
C ALA A 242 9.35 -2.46 -1.18
N MET A 243 8.80 -2.65 0.01
CA MET A 243 8.00 -1.62 0.70
C MET A 243 8.83 -0.38 0.99
N LEU A 244 10.07 -0.56 1.46
CA LEU A 244 11.03 0.52 1.68
C LEU A 244 11.53 1.17 0.39
N ALA A 245 11.27 0.61 -0.80
CA ALA A 245 11.59 1.24 -2.07
C ALA A 245 10.36 1.91 -2.71
N CYS A 246 9.16 1.34 -2.52
CA CYS A 246 7.91 1.78 -3.14
C CYS A 246 7.49 3.19 -2.66
N PRO A 247 7.10 4.09 -3.58
CA PRO A 247 6.50 5.38 -3.22
C PRO A 247 5.30 5.25 -2.27
N LEU A 248 5.18 6.19 -1.34
CA LEU A 248 4.17 6.13 -0.28
C LEU A 248 2.73 6.28 -0.82
N ASP A 249 2.53 7.11 -1.85
CA ASP A 249 1.27 7.31 -2.55
C ASP A 249 0.73 6.01 -3.18
N LEU A 250 1.63 5.12 -3.60
CA LEU A 250 1.26 3.79 -4.08
C LEU A 250 0.96 2.82 -2.94
N LEU A 251 1.71 2.87 -1.84
CA LEU A 251 1.47 2.01 -0.68
C LEU A 251 0.14 2.28 0.02
N ILE A 252 -0.38 3.50 -0.08
CA ILE A 252 -1.72 3.84 0.42
C ILE A 252 -2.85 3.51 -0.58
N SER A 253 -2.52 3.04 -1.79
CA SER A 253 -3.51 2.69 -2.80
C SER A 253 -4.31 1.45 -2.40
N PRO A 254 -5.66 1.53 -2.29
CA PRO A 254 -6.51 0.37 -2.04
C PRO A 254 -6.41 -0.68 -3.13
N ALA A 255 -6.15 -0.25 -4.37
CA ALA A 255 -6.01 -1.17 -5.51
C ALA A 255 -4.76 -2.07 -5.35
N LEU A 256 -3.66 -1.49 -4.87
CA LEU A 256 -2.42 -2.22 -4.66
C LEU A 256 -2.54 -3.22 -3.49
N SER A 257 -3.16 -2.79 -2.37
CA SER A 257 -3.37 -3.69 -1.23
C SER A 257 -4.29 -4.86 -1.58
N GLN A 258 -5.38 -4.61 -2.33
CA GLN A 258 -6.25 -5.66 -2.86
C GLN A 258 -5.54 -6.62 -3.81
N LEU A 259 -4.62 -6.11 -4.64
CA LEU A 259 -3.83 -6.94 -5.56
C LEU A 259 -2.90 -7.88 -4.78
N LEU A 260 -2.21 -7.35 -3.76
CA LEU A 260 -1.24 -8.10 -2.96
C LEU A 260 -1.90 -9.11 -2.02
N ALA A 261 -3.10 -8.84 -1.52
CA ALA A 261 -3.89 -9.79 -0.74
C ALA A 261 -4.22 -11.10 -1.51
N ARG A 262 -4.06 -11.09 -2.84
CA ARG A 262 -4.29 -12.26 -3.71
C ARG A 262 -3.02 -13.08 -3.97
N VAL A 263 -1.89 -12.69 -3.37
CA VAL A 263 -0.59 -13.33 -3.55
C VAL A 263 -0.14 -13.92 -2.22
N ASP A 264 0.35 -15.17 -2.26
CA ASP A 264 0.84 -15.85 -1.07
C ASP A 264 2.38 -15.85 -0.95
N GLU A 265 3.11 -15.49 -2.02
CA GLU A 265 4.56 -15.60 -2.06
C GLU A 265 5.25 -14.24 -1.90
N ALA A 266 6.12 -14.12 -0.90
CA ALA A 266 6.75 -12.85 -0.54
C ALA A 266 7.57 -12.22 -1.67
N TRP A 267 8.29 -13.04 -2.45
CA TRP A 267 9.06 -12.55 -3.60
C TRP A 267 8.16 -12.02 -4.72
N LEU A 268 6.97 -12.58 -4.92
CA LEU A 268 6.03 -12.11 -5.93
C LEU A 268 5.37 -10.81 -5.47
N ALA A 269 4.99 -10.72 -4.20
CA ALA A 269 4.52 -9.47 -3.60
C ALA A 269 5.57 -8.35 -3.73
N ALA A 270 6.84 -8.65 -3.47
CA ALA A 270 7.96 -7.73 -3.66
C ALA A 270 8.10 -7.28 -5.13
N LEU A 271 7.94 -8.19 -6.10
CA LEU A 271 7.97 -7.83 -7.52
C LEU A 271 6.82 -6.91 -7.91
N LEU A 272 5.60 -7.19 -7.44
CA LEU A 272 4.43 -6.35 -7.72
C LEU A 272 4.62 -4.94 -7.17
N LEU A 273 5.18 -4.79 -5.96
CA LEU A 273 5.59 -3.50 -5.42
C LEU A 273 6.61 -2.79 -6.32
N SER A 274 7.61 -3.53 -6.82
CA SER A 274 8.66 -2.94 -7.68
C SER A 274 8.17 -2.43 -9.04
N VAL A 275 6.99 -2.87 -9.50
CA VAL A 275 6.38 -2.41 -10.75
C VAL A 275 5.09 -1.60 -10.54
N ALA A 276 4.74 -1.29 -9.29
CA ALA A 276 3.45 -0.67 -8.95
C ALA A 276 3.19 0.64 -9.73
N GLU A 277 4.24 1.44 -9.96
CA GLU A 277 4.17 2.68 -10.76
C GLU A 277 3.72 2.46 -12.22
N ARG A 278 3.96 1.27 -12.77
CA ARG A 278 3.65 0.91 -14.16
C ARG A 278 2.32 0.17 -14.30
N LEU A 279 1.66 -0.16 -13.20
CA LEU A 279 0.38 -0.87 -13.22
C LEU A 279 -0.78 0.13 -13.30
N PRO A 280 -1.87 -0.20 -14.03
CA PRO A 280 -3.07 0.64 -14.09
C PRO A 280 -3.90 0.49 -12.81
N LEU A 281 -3.38 1.03 -11.69
CA LEU A 281 -4.01 0.93 -10.37
C LEU A 281 -5.33 1.72 -10.27
N ASP A 282 -5.58 2.64 -11.21
CA ASP A 282 -6.86 3.30 -11.44
C ASP A 282 -7.95 2.35 -11.95
N GLN A 283 -7.55 1.17 -12.47
CA GLN A 283 -8.43 0.12 -12.97
C GLN A 283 -8.18 -1.21 -12.25
N PRO A 284 -8.65 -1.37 -11.00
CA PRO A 284 -8.40 -2.56 -10.18
C PRO A 284 -8.84 -3.88 -10.84
N ALA A 285 -9.92 -3.84 -11.62
CA ALA A 285 -10.41 -5.01 -12.36
C ALA A 285 -9.40 -5.50 -13.42
N VAL A 286 -8.74 -4.56 -14.12
CA VAL A 286 -7.68 -4.87 -15.11
C VAL A 286 -6.48 -5.50 -14.41
N CYS A 287 -5.98 -4.87 -13.35
CA CYS A 287 -4.87 -5.42 -12.55
C CYS A 287 -5.22 -6.81 -12.02
N GLY A 288 -6.45 -6.99 -11.54
CA GLY A 288 -6.94 -8.26 -11.02
C GLY A 288 -7.00 -9.37 -12.09
N ALA A 289 -7.49 -9.06 -13.29
CA ALA A 289 -7.51 -10.00 -14.40
C ALA A 289 -6.10 -10.36 -14.89
N TRP A 290 -5.22 -9.36 -15.00
CA TRP A 290 -3.82 -9.55 -15.38
C TRP A 290 -3.05 -10.44 -14.39
N LEU A 291 -3.24 -10.22 -13.08
CA LEU A 291 -2.63 -11.07 -12.04
C LEU A 291 -3.12 -12.51 -12.13
N THR A 292 -4.44 -12.70 -12.30
CA THR A 292 -5.03 -14.05 -12.44
C THR A 292 -4.44 -14.79 -13.63
N HIS A 293 -4.34 -14.11 -14.78
CA HIS A 293 -3.75 -14.69 -15.98
C HIS A 293 -2.28 -15.07 -15.73
N GLY A 294 -1.48 -14.18 -15.15
CA GLY A 294 -0.07 -14.47 -14.82
C GLY A 294 0.11 -15.67 -13.89
N LEU A 295 -0.70 -15.75 -12.83
CA LEU A 295 -0.63 -16.84 -11.84
C LEU A 295 -0.95 -18.21 -12.46
N VAL A 296 -1.89 -18.27 -13.41
CA VAL A 296 -2.27 -19.51 -14.10
C VAL A 296 -1.28 -19.87 -15.19
N HIS A 297 -0.95 -18.92 -16.08
CA HIS A 297 -0.18 -19.21 -17.30
C HIS A 297 1.33 -19.31 -17.08
N CYS A 298 1.85 -18.68 -16.03
CA CYS A 298 3.27 -18.77 -15.67
C CYS A 298 3.57 -19.84 -14.62
N GLN A 299 2.55 -20.60 -14.19
CA GLN A 299 2.70 -21.61 -13.15
C GLN A 299 3.78 -22.64 -13.53
N GLY A 300 4.63 -22.99 -12.56
CA GLY A 300 5.67 -24.02 -12.72
C GLY A 300 7.01 -23.53 -13.29
N SER A 301 7.13 -22.27 -13.73
CA SER A 301 8.42 -21.68 -14.12
C SER A 301 8.63 -20.32 -13.47
N GLN A 302 9.51 -20.29 -12.46
CA GLN A 302 9.82 -19.04 -11.75
C GLN A 302 10.40 -17.97 -12.68
N GLN A 303 11.20 -18.37 -13.69
CA GLN A 303 11.75 -17.43 -14.66
C GLN A 303 10.65 -16.78 -15.52
N ARG A 304 9.66 -17.58 -15.95
CA ARG A 304 8.51 -17.06 -16.71
C ARG A 304 7.67 -16.13 -15.86
N SER A 305 7.36 -16.51 -14.61
CA SER A 305 6.62 -15.65 -13.67
C SER A 305 7.35 -14.33 -13.43
N ARG A 306 8.68 -14.37 -13.24
CA ARG A 306 9.48 -13.16 -13.08
C ARG A 306 9.37 -12.23 -14.29
N ALA A 307 9.56 -12.75 -15.51
CA ALA A 307 9.46 -11.94 -16.72
C ALA A 307 8.05 -11.36 -16.92
N TYR A 308 7.01 -12.13 -16.60
CA TYR A 308 5.63 -11.69 -16.68
C TYR A 308 5.31 -10.57 -15.69
N PHE A 309 5.57 -10.79 -14.40
CA PHE A 309 5.20 -9.83 -13.35
C PHE A 309 6.13 -8.61 -13.30
N LYS A 310 7.33 -8.67 -13.90
CA LYS A 310 8.18 -7.49 -14.13
C LYS A 310 7.79 -6.64 -15.34
N LEU A 311 6.77 -7.07 -16.10
CA LEU A 311 6.38 -6.42 -17.36
C LEU A 311 7.53 -6.44 -18.39
N GLU A 312 8.30 -7.53 -18.42
CA GLU A 312 9.42 -7.75 -19.36
C GLU A 312 9.04 -8.72 -20.49
N SER A 313 8.01 -9.55 -20.30
CA SER A 313 7.49 -10.44 -21.35
C SER A 313 6.43 -9.75 -22.20
N ALA A 314 6.45 -10.00 -23.51
CA ALA A 314 5.40 -9.58 -24.44
C ALA A 314 4.00 -10.04 -23.99
N GLU A 315 3.87 -11.29 -23.52
CA GLU A 315 2.61 -11.86 -23.01
C GLU A 315 1.97 -10.98 -21.91
N SER A 316 2.77 -10.42 -21.01
CA SER A 316 2.29 -9.56 -19.93
C SER A 316 1.84 -8.18 -20.42
N THR A 317 2.64 -7.55 -21.28
CA THR A 317 2.32 -6.23 -21.84
C THR A 317 1.14 -6.28 -22.81
N ASP A 318 1.02 -7.37 -23.57
CA ASP A 318 -0.08 -7.59 -24.50
C ASP A 318 -1.38 -7.88 -23.74
N GLN A 319 -1.31 -8.67 -22.66
CA GLN A 319 -2.46 -8.92 -21.80
C GLN A 319 -2.98 -7.64 -21.15
N LEU A 320 -2.11 -6.78 -20.61
CA LEU A 320 -2.52 -5.48 -20.09
C LEU A 320 -3.14 -4.61 -21.20
N SER A 321 -2.48 -4.54 -22.36
CA SER A 321 -2.97 -3.78 -23.50
C SER A 321 -4.38 -4.23 -23.92
N ALA A 322 -4.61 -5.54 -24.02
CA ALA A 322 -5.90 -6.11 -24.37
C ALA A 322 -6.98 -5.83 -23.32
N LEU A 323 -6.66 -5.97 -22.03
CA LEU A 323 -7.58 -5.68 -20.93
C LEU A 323 -7.93 -4.20 -20.83
N MET A 324 -7.02 -3.31 -21.21
CA MET A 324 -7.25 -1.87 -21.29
C MET A 324 -7.92 -1.43 -22.61
N GLY A 325 -8.25 -2.39 -23.48
CA GLY A 325 -8.84 -2.12 -24.79
C GLY A 325 -7.93 -1.35 -25.76
N LEU A 326 -6.61 -1.28 -25.51
CA LEU A 326 -5.65 -0.52 -26.29
C LEU A 326 -5.65 -0.98 -27.75
N VAL A 327 -5.79 -0.02 -28.66
CA VAL A 327 -5.64 -0.23 -30.11
C VAL A 327 -4.40 0.52 -30.57
N ARG A 328 -3.52 -0.16 -31.31
CA ARG A 328 -2.36 0.44 -31.97
C ARG A 328 -2.70 0.70 -33.43
N LEU A 329 -2.34 1.87 -33.94
CA LEU A 329 -2.60 2.24 -35.33
C LEU A 329 -1.92 1.28 -36.31
N GLU A 330 -0.68 0.88 -36.01
CA GLU A 330 0.14 -0.03 -36.84
C GLU A 330 -0.59 -1.34 -37.17
N ASP A 331 -1.25 -1.94 -36.18
CA ASP A 331 -2.01 -3.19 -36.33
C ASP A 331 -3.24 -3.02 -37.23
N GLN A 332 -3.75 -1.79 -37.33
CA GLN A 332 -5.00 -1.47 -38.02
C GLN A 332 -4.80 -0.75 -39.35
N MET A 333 -3.55 -0.39 -39.71
CA MET A 333 -3.23 0.40 -40.91
C MET A 333 -3.80 -0.22 -42.17
N ARG A 334 -3.68 -1.54 -42.35
CA ARG A 334 -4.19 -2.23 -43.54
C ARG A 334 -5.70 -2.06 -43.69
N ILE A 335 -6.45 -2.22 -42.60
CA ILE A 335 -7.91 -2.12 -42.61
C ILE A 335 -8.34 -0.66 -42.83
N LEU A 336 -7.68 0.29 -42.16
CA LEU A 336 -7.98 1.71 -42.28
C LEU A 336 -7.64 2.27 -43.66
N ASN A 337 -6.52 1.84 -44.27
CA ASN A 337 -6.17 2.19 -45.64
C ASN A 337 -7.23 1.70 -46.62
N LEU A 338 -7.58 0.41 -46.59
CA LEU A 338 -8.63 -0.14 -47.45
C LEU A 338 -9.97 0.59 -47.26
N TYR A 339 -10.32 0.90 -46.01
CA TYR A 339 -11.54 1.63 -45.68
C TYR A 339 -11.52 3.06 -46.26
N GLY A 340 -10.43 3.79 -46.07
CA GLY A 340 -10.29 5.16 -46.56
C GLY A 340 -10.18 5.24 -48.08
N GLU A 341 -9.42 4.35 -48.72
CA GLU A 341 -9.29 4.27 -50.18
C GLU A 341 -10.63 3.99 -50.86
N ALA A 342 -11.43 3.07 -50.29
CA ALA A 342 -12.76 2.77 -50.80
C ALA A 342 -13.70 3.99 -50.74
N LEU A 343 -13.51 4.88 -49.78
CA LEU A 343 -14.31 6.09 -49.61
C LEU A 343 -13.81 7.27 -50.44
N ALA A 344 -12.49 7.46 -50.49
CA ALA A 344 -11.84 8.57 -51.21
C ALA A 344 -11.69 8.30 -52.71
N GLY A 345 -11.74 7.04 -53.14
CA GLY A 345 -11.50 6.60 -54.52
C GLY A 345 -10.05 6.74 -54.97
N ARG A 346 -9.11 6.88 -54.03
CA ARG A 346 -7.67 7.07 -54.27
C ARG A 346 -6.84 6.57 -53.09
N PRO A 347 -5.55 6.26 -53.28
CA PRO A 347 -4.62 5.95 -52.18
C PRO A 347 -4.57 7.08 -51.15
N LEU A 348 -4.46 6.72 -49.88
CA LEU A 348 -4.31 7.64 -48.75
C LEU A 348 -3.05 7.32 -47.95
N THR A 349 -2.43 8.35 -47.37
CA THR A 349 -1.32 8.17 -46.44
C THR A 349 -1.82 8.43 -45.02
N LEU A 350 -1.78 7.41 -44.17
CA LEU A 350 -2.05 7.56 -42.73
C LEU A 350 -0.73 7.90 -42.03
N VAL A 351 -0.70 9.01 -41.31
CA VAL A 351 0.47 9.51 -40.58
C VAL A 351 0.13 9.72 -39.11
N THR A 352 1.15 9.72 -38.25
CA THR A 352 0.99 10.09 -36.85
C THR A 352 1.40 11.55 -36.65
N PRO A 353 0.90 12.24 -35.61
CA PRO A 353 1.28 13.63 -35.35
C PRO A 353 2.80 13.87 -35.23
N ALA A 354 3.56 12.85 -34.81
CA ALA A 354 5.01 12.92 -34.66
C ALA A 354 5.77 12.80 -35.99
N ASP A 355 5.14 12.28 -37.05
CA ASP A 355 5.76 12.12 -38.36
C ASP A 355 5.70 13.41 -39.19
N ILE A 356 5.04 14.44 -38.67
CA ILE A 356 4.87 15.74 -39.30
C ILE A 356 5.90 16.72 -38.72
N GLU A 357 6.99 16.97 -39.44
CA GLU A 357 8.01 17.96 -39.06
C GLU A 357 7.55 19.39 -39.39
N GLY A 358 7.29 20.24 -38.39
CA GLY A 358 7.12 21.70 -38.59
C GLY A 358 6.30 22.45 -37.51
N PRO A 359 6.49 23.79 -37.34
CA PRO A 359 5.84 24.60 -36.30
C PRO A 359 4.40 25.01 -36.66
N GLN A 360 3.59 24.11 -37.23
CA GLN A 360 2.25 24.41 -37.72
C GLN A 360 1.27 23.26 -37.48
N ILE A 361 1.16 22.79 -36.23
CA ILE A 361 0.13 21.80 -35.84
C ILE A 361 -1.29 22.34 -36.11
N GLU A 362 -1.46 23.66 -36.19
CA GLU A 362 -2.75 24.32 -36.42
C GLU A 362 -3.19 24.37 -37.90
N ASP A 363 -2.31 24.15 -38.89
CA ASP A 363 -2.60 24.33 -40.33
C ASP A 363 -2.64 23.03 -41.16
N LEU A 364 -2.28 21.87 -40.59
CA LEU A 364 -1.99 20.65 -41.37
C LEU A 364 -3.20 19.73 -41.66
N GLY A 365 -4.42 20.11 -41.29
CA GLY A 365 -5.62 19.28 -41.54
C GLY A 365 -6.24 19.40 -42.94
N LEU A 366 -5.74 20.30 -43.81
CA LEU A 366 -6.54 20.82 -44.92
C LEU A 366 -6.02 20.49 -46.33
N THR A 367 -4.99 19.65 -46.48
CA THR A 367 -4.56 19.20 -47.82
C THR A 367 -5.39 18.01 -48.33
N GLY A 368 -5.98 17.23 -47.41
CA GLY A 368 -6.81 16.05 -47.71
C GLY A 368 -6.06 14.85 -48.30
N LEU A 369 -4.73 14.89 -48.28
CA LEU A 369 -3.86 13.80 -48.77
C LEU A 369 -3.29 12.94 -47.63
N GLU A 370 -3.03 13.56 -46.48
CA GLU A 370 -2.53 12.91 -45.27
C GLU A 370 -3.65 12.89 -44.22
N ILE A 371 -3.88 11.73 -43.62
CA ILE A 371 -4.85 11.55 -42.54
C ILE A 371 -4.06 11.31 -41.26
N VAL A 372 -4.21 12.21 -40.29
CA VAL A 372 -3.45 12.19 -39.05
C VAL A 372 -4.21 11.41 -37.98
N LEU A 373 -3.65 10.31 -37.50
CA LEU A 373 -4.25 9.45 -36.48
C LEU A 373 -3.28 9.20 -35.32
N PRO A 374 -3.76 9.10 -34.07
CA PRO A 374 -2.87 8.86 -32.93
C PRO A 374 -2.23 7.46 -33.01
N LYS A 375 -0.99 7.32 -32.54
CA LYS A 375 -0.26 6.04 -32.51
C LYS A 375 -1.03 4.94 -31.75
N THR A 376 -1.69 5.31 -30.67
CA THR A 376 -2.48 4.41 -29.83
C THR A 376 -3.75 5.08 -29.32
N TYR A 377 -4.79 4.29 -29.06
CA TYR A 377 -6.04 4.80 -28.48
C TYR A 377 -6.67 3.80 -27.51
N ALA A 378 -7.04 4.27 -26.31
CA ALA A 378 -7.58 3.46 -25.21
C ALA A 378 -8.53 4.30 -24.32
N LYS A 379 -9.56 4.91 -24.92
CA LYS A 379 -10.57 5.72 -24.19
C LYS A 379 -11.88 4.96 -23.93
N PHE A 380 -12.05 3.81 -24.58
CA PHE A 380 -13.19 2.91 -24.39
C PHE A 380 -12.74 1.59 -23.77
N GLU A 381 -13.67 0.87 -23.15
CA GLU A 381 -13.40 -0.41 -22.47
C GLU A 381 -13.02 -1.54 -23.43
N THR A 382 -13.39 -1.44 -24.71
CA THR A 382 -13.19 -2.54 -25.67
C THR A 382 -12.33 -2.10 -26.85
N VAL A 383 -11.50 -3.03 -27.32
CA VAL A 383 -10.71 -2.89 -28.55
C VAL A 383 -11.59 -2.47 -29.73
N GLN A 384 -12.78 -3.05 -29.85
CA GLN A 384 -13.72 -2.71 -30.93
C GLN A 384 -14.18 -1.25 -30.86
N ALA A 385 -14.53 -0.75 -29.67
CA ALA A 385 -14.95 0.65 -29.51
C ALA A 385 -13.79 1.63 -29.73
N ASN A 386 -12.57 1.29 -29.28
CA ASN A 386 -11.37 2.08 -29.58
C ASN A 386 -10.99 2.05 -31.06
N PHE A 387 -11.24 0.95 -31.77
CA PHE A 387 -11.04 0.88 -33.21
C PHE A 387 -12.07 1.74 -33.98
N GLU A 388 -13.31 1.81 -33.49
CA GLU A 388 -14.34 2.67 -34.08
C GLU A 388 -13.97 4.16 -34.05
N PHE A 389 -13.20 4.61 -33.04
CA PHE A 389 -12.63 5.96 -33.01
C PHE A 389 -11.78 6.23 -34.26
N TYR A 390 -10.86 5.34 -34.62
CA TYR A 390 -10.01 5.51 -35.81
C TYR A 390 -10.84 5.62 -37.09
N LYS A 391 -11.90 4.82 -37.23
CA LYS A 391 -12.80 4.90 -38.39
C LYS A 391 -13.48 6.25 -38.50
N VAL A 392 -14.01 6.77 -37.39
CA VAL A 392 -14.72 8.05 -37.40
C VAL A 392 -13.76 9.23 -37.55
N ALA A 393 -12.58 9.19 -36.91
CA ALA A 393 -11.56 10.22 -37.11
C ALA A 393 -11.10 10.29 -38.57
N LEU A 394 -10.93 9.13 -39.23
CA LEU A 394 -10.64 9.04 -40.66
C LEU A 394 -11.79 9.61 -41.50
N LEU A 395 -13.05 9.24 -41.20
CA LEU A 395 -14.22 9.80 -41.90
C LEU A 395 -14.26 11.32 -41.77
N HIS A 396 -14.09 11.83 -40.56
CA HIS A 396 -14.12 13.25 -40.26
C HIS A 396 -13.12 14.03 -41.13
N GLN A 397 -11.86 13.58 -41.16
CA GLN A 397 -10.82 14.19 -42.00
C GLN A 397 -11.09 14.05 -43.50
N LEU A 398 -11.55 12.88 -43.97
CA LEU A 398 -11.99 12.71 -45.37
C LEU A 398 -13.20 13.58 -45.72
N GLY A 399 -14.00 13.95 -44.73
CA GLY A 399 -15.18 14.80 -44.88
C GLY A 399 -14.84 16.19 -45.40
N TYR A 400 -13.70 16.75 -44.99
CA TYR A 400 -13.23 18.05 -45.49
C TYR A 400 -13.05 18.05 -47.01
N GLN A 401 -12.55 16.95 -47.58
CA GLN A 401 -12.45 16.79 -49.03
C GLN A 401 -13.81 16.45 -49.65
N THR A 402 -14.48 15.44 -49.08
CA THR A 402 -15.71 14.83 -49.63
C THR A 402 -16.87 15.81 -49.69
N PHE A 403 -16.95 16.72 -48.72
CA PHE A 403 -17.99 17.73 -48.62
C PHE A 403 -17.45 19.15 -48.91
N HIS A 404 -16.41 19.20 -49.75
CA HIS A 404 -15.91 20.37 -50.46
C HIS A 404 -15.23 21.47 -49.63
N THR A 405 -15.03 21.29 -48.32
CA THR A 405 -14.32 22.26 -47.47
C THR A 405 -12.97 22.67 -48.06
N LEU A 406 -12.16 21.69 -48.48
CA LEU A 406 -10.83 21.96 -49.04
C LEU A 406 -10.88 22.73 -50.37
N ARG A 407 -11.93 22.50 -51.17
CA ARG A 407 -12.13 23.23 -52.44
C ARG A 407 -12.42 24.71 -52.18
N HIS A 408 -13.05 25.04 -51.05
CA HIS A 408 -13.40 26.40 -50.65
C HIS A 408 -12.38 27.01 -49.69
N LEU A 409 -11.24 26.36 -49.43
CA LEU A 409 -10.28 26.77 -48.40
C LEU A 409 -9.86 28.24 -48.54
N LYS A 410 -9.51 28.68 -49.75
CA LYS A 410 -9.11 30.07 -49.99
C LYS A 410 -10.22 31.07 -49.62
N THR A 411 -11.45 30.78 -50.01
CA THR A 411 -12.62 31.62 -49.69
C THR A 411 -12.93 31.60 -48.19
N ILE A 412 -12.74 30.46 -47.53
CA ILE A 412 -12.89 30.34 -46.08
C ILE A 412 -11.84 31.21 -45.37
N GLU A 413 -10.56 31.08 -45.71
CA GLU A 413 -9.49 31.88 -45.10
C GLU A 413 -9.67 33.38 -45.34
N GLU A 414 -10.05 33.77 -46.56
CA GLU A 414 -10.40 35.15 -46.88
C GLU A 414 -11.58 35.65 -46.04
N ALA A 415 -12.62 34.83 -45.82
CA ALA A 415 -13.75 35.23 -44.97
C ALA A 415 -13.35 35.34 -43.49
N LEU A 416 -12.53 34.41 -42.99
CA LEU A 416 -12.07 34.39 -41.60
C LEU A 416 -11.16 35.57 -41.26
N SER A 417 -10.35 36.06 -42.21
CA SER A 417 -9.45 37.19 -41.99
C SER A 417 -10.16 38.53 -41.74
N HIS A 418 -11.47 38.61 -41.96
CA HIS A 418 -12.27 39.82 -41.71
C HIS A 418 -12.76 39.93 -40.26
N TYR A 419 -12.57 38.90 -39.44
CA TYR A 419 -12.94 38.94 -38.02
C TYR A 419 -11.80 39.51 -37.17
N GLU A 420 -12.15 40.31 -36.16
CA GLU A 420 -11.19 40.96 -35.26
C GLU A 420 -10.33 39.95 -34.48
N ASP A 421 -10.90 38.81 -34.09
CA ASP A 421 -10.23 37.70 -33.42
C ASP A 421 -10.23 36.48 -34.34
N LEU A 422 -9.16 36.39 -35.14
CA LEU A 422 -8.96 35.31 -36.09
C LEU A 422 -8.87 33.92 -35.43
N PRO A 423 -8.12 33.71 -34.32
CA PRO A 423 -8.12 32.44 -33.59
C PRO A 423 -9.52 31.98 -33.17
N ARG A 424 -10.34 32.89 -32.60
CA ARG A 424 -11.71 32.56 -32.20
C ARG A 424 -12.61 32.24 -33.40
N ALA A 425 -12.52 33.03 -34.47
CA ALA A 425 -13.27 32.79 -35.70
C ALA A 425 -12.94 31.42 -36.32
N ARG A 426 -11.64 31.07 -36.36
CA ARG A 426 -11.15 29.75 -36.81
C ARG A 426 -11.65 28.62 -35.91
N ALA A 427 -11.57 28.77 -34.60
CA ALA A 427 -12.06 27.77 -33.65
C ALA A 427 -13.57 27.50 -33.83
N LEU A 428 -14.38 28.55 -33.91
CA LEU A 428 -15.82 28.44 -34.15
C LEU A 428 -16.12 27.81 -35.51
N PHE A 429 -15.41 28.23 -36.57
CA PHE A 429 -15.57 27.63 -37.89
C PHE A 429 -15.28 26.13 -37.85
N ASN A 430 -14.17 25.72 -37.25
CA ASN A 430 -13.76 24.31 -37.19
C ASN A 430 -14.79 23.45 -36.44
N VAL A 431 -15.35 23.95 -35.34
CA VAL A 431 -16.40 23.25 -34.59
C VAL A 431 -17.68 23.08 -35.44
N LEU A 432 -18.13 24.16 -36.09
CA LEU A 432 -19.34 24.13 -36.94
C LEU A 432 -19.15 23.25 -38.18
N GLU A 433 -17.96 23.33 -38.79
CA GLU A 433 -17.63 22.59 -39.99
C GLU A 433 -17.48 21.11 -39.70
N GLY A 434 -16.84 20.76 -38.59
CA GLY A 434 -16.77 19.38 -38.11
C GLY A 434 -18.17 18.79 -37.87
N ALA A 435 -19.07 19.55 -37.26
CA ALA A 435 -20.45 19.15 -37.05
C ALA A 435 -21.17 18.87 -38.38
N ARG A 436 -21.04 19.80 -39.33
CA ARG A 436 -21.63 19.69 -40.68
C ARG A 436 -21.13 18.42 -41.36
N ILE A 437 -19.83 18.16 -41.34
CA ILE A 437 -19.20 16.98 -41.91
C ILE A 437 -19.81 15.69 -41.32
N ASP A 438 -19.88 15.60 -39.99
CA ASP A 438 -20.43 14.42 -39.31
C ASP A 438 -21.90 14.18 -39.70
N TRP A 439 -22.71 15.24 -39.79
CA TRP A 439 -24.11 15.15 -40.21
C TRP A 439 -24.26 14.77 -41.68
N GLN A 440 -23.37 15.22 -42.57
CA GLN A 440 -23.39 14.80 -43.97
C GLN A 440 -22.95 13.33 -44.11
N TRP A 441 -21.98 12.87 -43.32
CA TRP A 441 -21.59 11.46 -43.28
C TRP A 441 -22.73 10.56 -42.83
N ALA A 442 -23.43 10.96 -41.76
CA ALA A 442 -24.58 10.22 -41.25
C ALA A 442 -25.68 9.98 -42.30
N ARG A 443 -25.80 10.91 -43.25
CA ARG A 443 -26.76 10.84 -44.37
C ARG A 443 -26.22 10.03 -45.55
N ARG A 444 -24.95 10.22 -45.89
CA ARG A 444 -24.29 9.55 -47.02
C ARG A 444 -24.04 8.07 -46.74
N LEU A 445 -23.73 7.73 -45.49
CA LEU A 445 -23.43 6.38 -45.03
C LEU A 445 -24.20 6.08 -43.73
N PRO A 446 -25.50 5.75 -43.80
CA PRO A 446 -26.32 5.52 -42.59
C PRO A 446 -25.76 4.47 -41.62
N GLY A 447 -24.93 3.54 -42.10
CA GLY A 447 -24.25 2.53 -41.29
C GLY A 447 -23.22 3.09 -40.29
N THR A 448 -22.75 4.33 -40.46
CA THR A 448 -21.79 4.98 -39.53
C THR A 448 -22.49 5.70 -38.37
N ASN A 449 -23.81 5.90 -38.44
CA ASN A 449 -24.58 6.68 -37.46
C ASN A 449 -24.32 6.23 -36.03
N ARG A 450 -24.40 4.93 -35.77
CA ARG A 450 -24.22 4.40 -34.41
C ARG A 450 -22.82 4.68 -33.85
N GLN A 451 -21.79 4.60 -34.70
CA GLN A 451 -20.38 4.82 -34.35
C GLN A 451 -20.13 6.31 -34.07
N ILE A 452 -20.59 7.19 -34.97
CA ILE A 452 -20.48 8.64 -34.81
C ILE A 452 -21.22 9.09 -33.55
N GLN A 453 -22.46 8.64 -33.33
CA GLN A 453 -23.25 9.01 -32.16
C GLN A 453 -22.59 8.56 -30.85
N ARG A 454 -22.04 7.35 -30.79
CA ARG A 454 -21.32 6.86 -29.61
C ARG A 454 -20.12 7.74 -29.25
N LEU A 455 -19.32 8.14 -30.25
CA LEU A 455 -18.17 9.01 -30.01
C LEU A 455 -18.58 10.42 -29.62
N LYS A 456 -19.62 10.97 -30.26
CA LYS A 456 -20.19 12.28 -29.89
C LYS A 456 -20.68 12.29 -28.44
N GLN A 457 -21.40 11.25 -28.02
CA GLN A 457 -21.84 11.09 -26.62
C GLN A 457 -20.66 11.00 -25.64
N HIS A 458 -19.62 10.24 -26.00
CA HIS A 458 -18.40 10.15 -25.17
C HIS A 458 -17.71 11.52 -25.04
N ALA A 459 -17.56 12.26 -26.14
CA ALA A 459 -16.99 13.60 -26.13
C ALA A 459 -17.83 14.58 -25.30
N CYS A 460 -19.16 14.56 -25.41
CA CYS A 460 -20.07 15.34 -24.56
C CYS A 460 -19.82 15.10 -23.08
N ARG A 461 -19.77 13.82 -22.66
CA ARG A 461 -19.52 13.46 -21.26
C ARG A 461 -18.15 13.92 -20.78
N ALA A 462 -17.13 13.80 -21.61
CA ALA A 462 -15.79 14.26 -21.29
C ALA A 462 -15.75 15.78 -21.04
N ILE A 463 -16.44 16.57 -21.89
CA ILE A 463 -16.57 18.03 -21.72
C ILE A 463 -17.30 18.36 -20.42
N MET A 464 -18.40 17.66 -20.12
CA MET A 464 -19.19 17.91 -18.90
C MET A 464 -18.42 17.57 -17.61
N ASN A 465 -17.60 16.51 -17.63
CA ASN A 465 -16.85 16.05 -16.47
C ASN A 465 -15.57 16.85 -16.21
N ALA A 466 -14.95 17.42 -17.24
CA ALA A 466 -13.65 18.11 -17.12
C ALA A 466 -13.73 19.41 -16.28
N GLU A 467 -14.90 20.03 -16.19
CA GLU A 467 -15.01 21.39 -15.64
C GLU A 467 -15.98 21.53 -14.46
N ASN A 468 -16.54 20.43 -13.91
CA ASN A 468 -17.53 20.49 -12.83
C ASN A 468 -18.57 21.59 -13.10
N LEU A 469 -19.22 21.56 -14.27
CA LEU A 469 -20.19 22.55 -14.81
C LEU A 469 -20.76 23.45 -13.70
N ALA A 470 -20.07 24.56 -13.45
CA ALA A 470 -20.44 25.50 -12.41
C ALA A 470 -21.65 26.28 -12.91
N LEU A 471 -22.85 25.74 -12.66
CA LEU A 471 -24.16 26.38 -12.80
C LEU A 471 -24.62 26.80 -14.23
N ALA A 472 -23.75 27.04 -15.23
CA ALA A 472 -24.12 27.24 -16.65
C ALA A 472 -22.90 27.09 -17.62
N PRO A 473 -23.06 26.46 -18.80
CA PRO A 473 -22.01 26.40 -19.83
C PRO A 473 -21.78 27.77 -20.50
N SER A 474 -20.56 28.05 -20.97
CA SER A 474 -20.29 29.21 -21.82
C SER A 474 -20.93 29.08 -23.22
N ALA A 475 -21.05 30.18 -23.97
CA ALA A 475 -21.55 30.15 -25.35
C ALA A 475 -20.73 29.21 -26.26
N PHE A 476 -19.40 29.20 -26.13
CA PHE A 476 -18.54 28.29 -26.89
C PHE A 476 -18.77 26.82 -26.50
N GLN A 477 -18.86 26.53 -25.21
CA GLN A 477 -19.15 25.18 -24.71
C GLN A 477 -20.53 24.70 -25.17
N TRP A 478 -21.52 25.58 -25.18
CA TRP A 478 -22.84 25.28 -25.71
C TRP A 478 -22.75 24.89 -27.20
N ILE A 479 -22.03 25.66 -28.01
CA ILE A 479 -21.82 25.37 -29.43
C ILE A 479 -21.13 24.00 -29.62
N LEU A 480 -20.12 23.69 -28.80
CA LEU A 480 -19.42 22.41 -28.83
C LEU A 480 -20.34 21.24 -28.42
N LEU A 481 -21.22 21.42 -27.44
CA LEU A 481 -22.20 20.40 -27.06
C LEU A 481 -23.24 20.18 -28.17
N GLN A 482 -23.69 21.25 -28.82
CA GLN A 482 -24.66 21.17 -29.93
C GLN A 482 -24.06 20.54 -31.20
N SER A 483 -22.77 20.78 -31.50
CA SER A 483 -22.09 20.10 -32.63
C SER A 483 -22.00 18.58 -32.42
N LEU A 484 -21.99 18.15 -31.16
CA LEU A 484 -22.00 16.76 -30.71
C LEU A 484 -23.42 16.20 -30.47
N ASP A 485 -24.46 16.84 -31.03
CA ASP A 485 -25.87 16.43 -30.94
C ASP A 485 -26.51 16.49 -29.54
N GLY A 486 -25.86 17.15 -28.57
CA GLY A 486 -26.49 17.67 -27.35
C GLY A 486 -27.20 16.66 -26.44
N ALA A 487 -26.97 15.35 -26.59
CA ALA A 487 -27.82 14.30 -26.05
C ALA A 487 -27.97 14.22 -24.51
N GLU A 488 -27.20 14.99 -23.73
CA GLU A 488 -27.20 14.96 -22.25
C GLU A 488 -27.08 16.36 -21.60
N VAL A 489 -27.45 17.44 -22.30
CA VAL A 489 -27.32 18.81 -21.76
C VAL A 489 -28.36 19.05 -20.64
N PRO A 490 -27.97 19.58 -19.46
CA PRO A 490 -28.92 19.90 -18.39
C PRO A 490 -30.01 20.87 -18.84
N GLU A 491 -31.28 20.59 -18.50
CA GLU A 491 -32.46 21.41 -18.88
C GLU A 491 -32.34 22.89 -18.48
N VAL A 492 -31.51 23.22 -17.49
CA VAL A 492 -31.33 24.56 -16.92
C VAL A 492 -30.68 25.54 -17.91
N GLY A 493 -29.79 25.08 -18.80
CA GLY A 493 -29.16 25.93 -19.82
C GLY A 493 -30.03 26.15 -21.06
N ALA A 494 -30.99 25.28 -21.36
CA ALA A 494 -31.80 25.37 -22.58
C ALA A 494 -32.84 26.51 -22.57
N GLN A 495 -33.02 27.19 -21.45
CA GLN A 495 -34.04 28.23 -21.26
C GLN A 495 -33.55 29.65 -21.55
N GLU A 496 -32.23 29.88 -21.64
CA GLU A 496 -31.74 31.20 -22.03
C GLU A 496 -31.94 31.45 -23.53
N PRO A 497 -32.42 32.65 -23.92
CA PRO A 497 -32.74 32.96 -25.31
C PRO A 497 -31.52 32.87 -26.23
N ILE A 498 -30.33 33.18 -25.71
CA ILE A 498 -29.07 33.12 -26.47
C ILE A 498 -28.73 31.69 -26.87
N PHE A 499 -28.88 30.71 -25.97
CA PHE A 499 -28.60 29.30 -26.24
C PHE A 499 -29.62 28.69 -27.22
N GLN A 500 -30.90 29.07 -27.14
CA GLN A 500 -31.91 28.68 -28.13
C GLN A 500 -31.58 29.21 -29.52
N GLN A 501 -31.14 30.47 -29.59
CA GLN A 501 -30.73 31.11 -30.84
C GLN A 501 -29.49 30.42 -31.44
N LEU A 502 -28.47 30.11 -30.63
CA LEU A 502 -27.29 29.35 -31.06
C LEU A 502 -27.66 27.96 -31.57
N THR A 503 -28.49 27.21 -30.83
CA THR A 503 -28.98 25.89 -31.26
C THR A 503 -29.72 25.95 -32.58
N GLN A 504 -30.57 26.98 -32.77
CA GLN A 504 -31.29 27.16 -34.03
C GLN A 504 -30.33 27.45 -35.19
N PHE A 505 -29.30 28.27 -34.99
CA PHE A 505 -28.33 28.58 -36.04
C PHE A 505 -27.49 27.35 -36.41
N ILE A 506 -27.03 26.59 -35.43
CA ILE A 506 -26.27 25.35 -35.63
C ILE A 506 -27.14 24.30 -36.34
N GLY A 507 -28.37 24.10 -35.88
CA GLY A 507 -29.28 23.08 -36.41
C GLY A 507 -29.60 23.25 -37.91
N ARG A 508 -29.47 24.47 -38.46
CA ARG A 508 -29.62 24.70 -39.91
C ARG A 508 -28.57 23.98 -40.74
N LEU A 509 -27.36 23.74 -40.22
CA LEU A 509 -26.31 22.99 -40.93
C LEU A 509 -26.63 21.50 -41.06
N GLN A 510 -27.63 21.00 -40.34
CA GLN A 510 -28.02 19.60 -40.44
C GLN A 510 -28.68 19.28 -41.78
N HIS A 511 -29.17 20.24 -42.58
CA HIS A 511 -29.92 19.91 -43.79
C HIS A 511 -29.09 19.15 -44.84
N LYS A 512 -29.77 18.53 -45.81
CA LYS A 512 -29.10 17.69 -46.81
C LYS A 512 -28.36 18.61 -47.78
N GLY A 513 -27.08 18.34 -48.03
CA GLY A 513 -26.28 19.14 -48.95
C GLY A 513 -25.83 20.48 -48.40
N ALA A 514 -25.84 20.68 -47.07
CA ALA A 514 -25.21 21.84 -46.45
C ALA A 514 -23.74 21.94 -46.88
N THR A 515 -23.28 23.14 -47.18
CA THR A 515 -21.99 23.46 -47.80
C THR A 515 -21.08 24.23 -46.82
N PRO A 516 -19.77 24.37 -47.12
CA PRO A 516 -18.89 25.23 -46.32
C PRO A 516 -19.34 26.71 -46.29
N GLU A 517 -20.03 27.18 -47.33
CA GLU A 517 -20.60 28.54 -47.37
C GLU A 517 -21.76 28.69 -46.38
N ASP A 518 -22.54 27.63 -46.16
CA ASP A 518 -23.55 27.61 -45.10
C ASP A 518 -22.89 27.71 -43.72
N THR A 519 -21.74 27.05 -43.51
CA THR A 519 -20.93 27.15 -42.29
C THR A 519 -20.45 28.59 -42.06
N LEU A 520 -19.88 29.25 -43.08
CA LEU A 520 -19.48 30.66 -43.00
C LEU A 520 -20.67 31.59 -42.69
N SER A 521 -21.82 31.33 -43.32
CA SER A 521 -23.04 32.07 -43.07
C SER A 521 -23.54 31.90 -41.62
N ARG A 522 -23.39 30.70 -41.03
CA ARG A 522 -23.72 30.48 -39.62
C ARG A 522 -22.70 31.12 -38.69
N LEU A 523 -21.41 31.04 -39.03
CA LEU A 523 -20.34 31.70 -38.26
C LEU A 523 -20.61 33.19 -38.11
N ALA A 524 -21.01 33.89 -39.18
CA ALA A 524 -21.33 35.32 -39.13
C ALA A 524 -22.47 35.65 -38.16
N MET A 525 -23.41 34.73 -37.95
CA MET A 525 -24.53 34.89 -37.00
C MET A 525 -24.16 34.50 -35.57
N ILE A 526 -23.20 33.57 -35.41
CA ILE A 526 -22.79 33.01 -34.11
C ILE A 526 -21.68 33.84 -33.48
N TYR A 527 -20.70 34.31 -34.26
CA TYR A 527 -19.53 35.04 -33.77
C TYR A 527 -19.85 36.22 -32.86
N PRO A 528 -20.87 37.07 -33.13
CA PRO A 528 -21.22 38.18 -32.24
C PRO A 528 -21.86 37.76 -30.90
N LEU A 529 -22.33 36.51 -30.80
CA LEU A 529 -23.02 35.95 -29.64
C LEU A 529 -22.07 35.19 -28.70
N VAL A 530 -20.82 35.01 -29.09
CA VAL A 530 -19.79 34.34 -28.30
C VAL A 530 -18.88 35.43 -27.75
N GLU A 531 -18.83 35.57 -26.42
CA GLU A 531 -17.93 36.50 -25.76
C GLU A 531 -16.46 36.22 -26.12
N PRO A 532 -15.58 37.22 -26.13
CA PRO A 532 -14.14 37.03 -26.31
C PRO A 532 -13.50 36.18 -25.19
#